data_AF-A0A8W8I4C1-F1
#
_entry.id   AF-A0A8W8I4C1-F1
#
_cell.length_a   1.000
_cell.length_b   1.000
_cell.length_c   1.000
_cell.angle_alpha   90.00
_cell.angle_beta   90.00
_cell.angle_gamma   90.00
#
_symmetry.space_group_name_H-M   'P 1'
#
loop_
_entity.id
_entity.type
_entity.pdbx_description
1 polymer ?
#
loop_
_entity_poly.entity_id
_entity_poly.type
_entity_poly.pdbx_seq_one_letter_code
_entity_poly.pdbx_strand_id
1 'polypeptide(L)'
;MGKSVYDGIIFFLFQQARRTSKRPQTMPGLNSRKYDPFYINPKYFWEQLQLVIGTEEDVHIRREVITLYMYALCGSNSCDYMSGSKGEGFLFYWSDVDVMLSTPSPQISMDSFHPGCAFIATRNGCQPGFCKLIQCHAKCDYYSRTGFLQLRQQMNFNVNFDLTNRGPSFSTNYPDGFDRCHALPIHPDSSNVFLKTFQTKFWNDVKSEIIKDNITVMHCVPKGPEKGDEDGHQWLISFSVIEQKIVHSLNHVQFCCYGLMKIFIHIVIDIHPDTHDTITSYHLKTVLFHVIEDIHPDFWILQNIFYCLRICLTRLLLFATKGCCPSYFIPENNLFSKTRLVEKRCTIIRNLLEVHRCENALIYYIVDLYIPLEIIGLQNGSHMLRTFYSLCFALRVVNGHRTTYRECMNSVLKIMVAIQDEENQLRIAILKYIWLLVMRRVGVIMYDKFVLTGFQSYLLSAEVALMFAQHANIFGSIYLATLWYCEKRYKKCIKLLFKGTENLATGPIFGIVYYGSLGNKCTRGPCDYTSLFENHYVNLTVKMQRASYLFPKSLLKKLPFSIS
;
A
#
# COMPACT_ATOMS: atom_id res chain seq x y z
N MET A 1 -1.13 24.20 4.92
CA MET A 1 -1.51 23.93 6.31
C MET A 1 -0.73 22.73 6.78
N GLY A 2 -0.06 22.79 7.94
CA GLY A 2 0.74 21.67 8.46
C GLY A 2 -0.10 20.64 9.22
N LYS A 3 0.48 19.44 9.43
CA LYS A 3 -0.09 18.30 10.18
C LYS A 3 -0.77 18.71 11.50
N SER A 4 -0.16 19.63 12.25
CA SER A 4 -0.66 20.11 13.55
C SER A 4 -2.04 20.79 13.51
N VAL A 5 -2.42 21.42 12.39
CA VAL A 5 -3.74 22.08 12.26
C VAL A 5 -4.85 21.04 12.14
N TYR A 6 -4.63 19.99 11.37
CA TYR A 6 -5.59 18.90 11.21
C TYR A 6 -5.78 18.12 12.51
N ASP A 7 -4.67 17.84 13.20
CA ASP A 7 -4.69 17.15 14.49
C ASP A 7 -5.50 17.95 15.53
N GLY A 8 -5.39 19.28 15.53
CA GLY A 8 -6.21 20.16 16.38
C GLY A 8 -7.71 20.08 16.07
N ILE A 9 -8.09 20.02 14.79
CA ILE A 9 -9.49 19.87 14.36
C ILE A 9 -10.04 18.49 14.79
N ILE A 10 -9.29 17.42 14.55
CA ILE A 10 -9.65 16.05 14.95
C ILE A 10 -9.87 15.99 16.46
N PHE A 11 -8.92 16.52 17.22
CA PHE A 11 -9.00 16.53 18.67
C PHE A 11 -10.25 17.26 19.16
N PHE A 12 -10.54 18.44 18.60
CA PHE A 12 -11.74 19.20 18.96
C PHE A 12 -13.04 18.45 18.66
N LEU A 13 -13.16 17.90 17.43
CA LEU A 13 -14.35 17.15 17.01
C LEU A 13 -14.56 15.90 17.86
N PHE A 14 -13.47 15.18 18.18
CA PHE A 14 -13.50 14.03 19.07
C PHE A 14 -13.98 14.41 20.47
N GLN A 15 -13.48 15.50 21.05
CA GLN A 15 -13.93 15.98 22.36
C GLN A 15 -15.42 16.37 22.35
N GLN A 16 -15.93 16.93 21.24
CA GLN A 16 -17.36 17.21 21.10
C GLN A 16 -18.20 15.94 20.99
N ALA A 17 -17.82 14.99 20.14
CA ALA A 17 -18.49 13.69 20.00
C ALA A 17 -18.52 12.91 21.32
N ARG A 18 -17.44 13.00 22.09
CA ARG A 18 -17.33 12.43 23.44
C ARG A 18 -18.29 13.09 24.44
N ARG A 19 -18.54 14.40 24.32
CA ARG A 19 -19.48 15.12 25.20
C ARG A 19 -20.94 14.83 24.85
N THR A 20 -21.26 14.71 23.56
CA THR A 20 -22.62 14.43 23.09
C THR A 20 -23.06 13.00 23.38
N SER A 21 -22.17 12.02 23.25
CA SER A 21 -22.44 10.60 23.57
C SER A 21 -22.70 10.33 25.06
N LYS A 22 -22.32 11.23 25.97
CA LYS A 22 -22.57 11.10 27.42
C LYS A 22 -23.89 11.71 27.90
N ARG A 23 -24.68 12.37 27.02
CA ARG A 23 -25.96 12.97 27.39
C ARG A 23 -27.12 11.99 27.10
N PRO A 24 -27.99 11.68 28.07
CA PRO A 24 -29.20 10.91 27.81
C PRO A 24 -30.08 11.68 26.82
N GLN A 25 -30.35 11.11 25.64
CA GLN A 25 -31.32 11.70 24.72
C GLN A 25 -32.73 11.35 25.20
N THR A 26 -33.34 12.21 26.01
CA THR A 26 -34.80 12.19 26.21
C THR A 26 -35.45 12.89 25.03
N MET A 27 -35.93 12.13 24.05
CA MET A 27 -36.84 12.62 23.02
C MET A 27 -38.29 12.44 23.52
N PRO A 28 -39.05 13.52 23.79
CA PRO A 28 -40.45 13.40 24.15
C PRO A 28 -41.25 12.99 22.89
N GLY A 29 -41.92 11.83 22.93
CA GLY A 29 -43.07 11.58 22.05
C GLY A 29 -42.92 10.59 20.89
N LEU A 30 -42.11 9.53 20.96
CA LEU A 30 -42.23 8.41 20.00
C LEU A 30 -42.59 7.08 20.68
N ASN A 31 -43.87 6.73 20.61
CA ASN A 31 -44.35 5.35 20.66
C ASN A 31 -44.43 4.82 19.22
N SER A 32 -43.49 3.96 18.81
CA SER A 32 -43.75 2.79 17.95
C SER A 32 -42.45 2.07 17.55
N ARG A 33 -42.41 0.75 17.84
CA ARG A 33 -41.51 -0.30 17.32
C ARG A 33 -39.99 -0.09 17.41
N LYS A 34 -39.37 -0.81 18.37
CA LYS A 34 -37.97 -1.32 18.42
C LYS A 34 -37.05 -0.88 17.27
N TYR A 35 -36.63 0.38 17.28
CA TYR A 35 -35.46 0.83 16.54
C TYR A 35 -34.49 1.33 17.60
N ASP A 36 -33.37 0.63 17.77
CA ASP A 36 -32.30 1.08 18.66
C ASP A 36 -31.52 2.18 17.91
N PRO A 37 -31.60 3.45 18.34
CA PRO A 37 -30.89 4.56 17.68
C PRO A 37 -29.36 4.42 17.75
N PHE A 38 -28.85 3.46 18.54
CA PHE A 38 -27.43 3.15 18.68
C PHE A 38 -26.98 1.91 17.88
N TYR A 39 -27.91 1.20 17.22
CA TYR A 39 -27.57 0.06 16.35
C TYR A 39 -27.01 0.56 15.02
N ILE A 40 -25.71 0.35 14.83
CA ILE A 40 -25.06 0.57 13.53
C ILE A 40 -25.03 -0.73 12.76
N ASN A 41 -25.61 -0.70 11.57
CA ASN A 41 -25.50 -1.80 10.62
C ASN A 41 -24.01 -2.00 10.25
N PRO A 42 -23.41 -3.17 10.55
CA PRO A 42 -22.00 -3.43 10.25
C PRO A 42 -21.66 -3.26 8.77
N LYS A 43 -22.61 -3.53 7.86
CA LYS A 43 -22.42 -3.34 6.42
C LYS A 43 -22.28 -1.86 6.05
N TYR A 44 -23.11 -0.99 6.64
CA TYR A 44 -23.01 0.45 6.38
C TYR A 44 -21.73 1.04 6.95
N PHE A 45 -21.36 0.64 8.18
CA PHE A 45 -20.07 1.01 8.75
C PHE A 45 -18.90 0.51 7.90
N TRP A 46 -19.00 -0.71 7.37
CA TRP A 46 -17.98 -1.28 6.48
C TRP A 46 -17.79 -0.45 5.22
N GLU A 47 -18.89 -0.03 4.57
CA GLU A 47 -18.83 0.87 3.39
C GLU A 47 -18.14 2.21 3.73
N GLN A 48 -18.44 2.81 4.88
CA GLN A 48 -17.77 4.04 5.35
C GLN A 48 -16.28 3.80 5.65
N LEU A 49 -15.96 2.69 6.31
CA LEU A 49 -14.59 2.34 6.64
C LEU A 49 -13.73 2.17 5.38
N GLN A 50 -14.29 1.59 4.33
CA GLN A 50 -13.63 1.44 3.04
C GLN A 50 -13.40 2.79 2.33
N LEU A 51 -14.13 3.86 2.67
CA LEU A 51 -13.81 5.21 2.15
C LEU A 51 -12.52 5.77 2.76
N VAL A 52 -12.18 5.38 4.00
CA VAL A 52 -10.95 5.79 4.68
C VAL A 52 -9.79 4.84 4.36
N ILE A 53 -10.01 3.54 4.63
CA ILE A 53 -8.95 2.52 4.50
C ILE A 53 -8.74 2.13 3.04
N GLY A 54 -9.77 2.21 2.20
CA GLY A 54 -9.82 1.66 0.84
C GLY A 54 -10.42 0.25 0.82
N THR A 55 -10.97 -0.12 -0.33
CA THR A 55 -11.40 -1.50 -0.63
C THR A 55 -10.20 -2.44 -0.78
N GLU A 56 -10.43 -3.75 -0.84
CA GLU A 56 -9.37 -4.74 -1.10
C GLU A 56 -8.64 -4.46 -2.42
N GLU A 57 -9.38 -4.09 -3.46
CA GLU A 57 -8.83 -3.67 -4.75
C GLU A 57 -7.98 -2.39 -4.61
N ASP A 58 -8.44 -1.39 -3.85
CA ASP A 58 -7.66 -0.17 -3.60
C ASP A 58 -6.34 -0.46 -2.87
N VAL A 59 -6.36 -1.36 -1.88
CA VAL A 59 -5.16 -1.77 -1.13
C VAL A 59 -4.19 -2.53 -2.05
N HIS A 60 -4.70 -3.43 -2.88
CA HIS A 60 -3.90 -4.18 -3.84
C HIS A 60 -3.20 -3.25 -4.84
N ILE A 61 -3.96 -2.34 -5.47
CA ILE A 61 -3.42 -1.33 -6.39
C ILE A 61 -2.33 -0.50 -5.72
N ARG A 62 -2.55 -0.05 -4.47
CA ARG A 62 -1.52 0.71 -3.73
C ARG A 62 -0.21 -0.07 -3.57
N ARG A 63 -0.29 -1.35 -3.20
CA ARG A 63 0.90 -2.21 -3.03
C ARG A 63 1.63 -2.47 -4.35
N GLU A 64 0.91 -2.62 -5.45
CA GLU A 64 1.51 -2.70 -6.78
C GLU A 64 2.23 -1.40 -7.16
N VAL A 65 1.60 -0.24 -6.95
CA VAL A 65 2.21 1.07 -7.21
C VAL A 65 3.47 1.24 -6.37
N ILE A 66 3.44 0.86 -5.09
CA ILE A 66 4.61 0.91 -4.20
C ILE A 66 5.75 0.07 -4.79
N THR A 67 5.45 -1.15 -5.22
CA THR A 67 6.45 -2.07 -5.80
C THR A 67 7.06 -1.48 -7.07
N LEU A 68 6.23 -0.95 -7.99
CA LEU A 68 6.70 -0.28 -9.21
C LEU A 68 7.52 0.98 -8.91
N TYR A 69 7.08 1.76 -7.92
CA TYR A 69 7.77 2.98 -7.51
C TYR A 69 9.13 2.68 -6.88
N MET A 70 9.22 1.65 -6.04
CA MET A 70 10.49 1.16 -5.48
C MET A 70 11.40 0.63 -6.57
N TYR A 71 10.89 -0.16 -7.51
CA TYR A 71 11.67 -0.63 -8.65
C TYR A 71 12.26 0.52 -9.47
N ALA A 72 11.50 1.60 -9.69
CA ALA A 72 11.97 2.78 -10.41
C ALA A 72 12.95 3.65 -9.60
N LEU A 73 12.96 3.51 -8.28
CA LEU A 73 13.83 4.24 -7.35
C LEU A 73 15.17 3.54 -7.13
N CYS A 74 15.18 2.21 -7.12
CA CYS A 74 16.38 1.42 -6.87
C CYS A 74 17.36 1.57 -8.03
N GLY A 75 18.61 1.95 -7.72
CA GLY A 75 19.73 1.71 -8.62
C GLY A 75 20.08 0.22 -8.66
N SER A 76 20.93 -0.21 -9.59
CA SER A 76 21.35 -1.62 -9.74
C SER A 76 21.99 -2.26 -8.51
N ASN A 77 22.29 -1.48 -7.46
CA ASN A 77 23.16 -1.89 -6.35
C ASN A 77 22.46 -1.88 -4.97
N SER A 78 21.15 -1.64 -4.85
CA SER A 78 20.41 -1.73 -3.57
C SER A 78 19.06 -2.44 -3.71
N CYS A 79 18.62 -3.08 -2.63
CA CYS A 79 17.27 -3.63 -2.52
C CYS A 79 16.48 -2.76 -1.53
N ASP A 80 15.82 -1.72 -2.05
CA ASP A 80 15.11 -0.78 -1.17
C ASP A 80 13.68 -1.24 -0.94
N TYR A 81 13.23 -1.15 0.31
CA TYR A 81 11.89 -1.55 0.73
C TYR A 81 11.15 -0.35 1.29
N MET A 82 10.08 0.06 0.64
CA MET A 82 9.11 0.96 1.28
C MET A 82 8.37 0.16 2.35
N SER A 83 8.60 0.50 3.61
CA SER A 83 8.02 -0.19 4.76
C SER A 83 7.00 0.71 5.47
N GLY A 84 6.64 0.37 6.70
CA GLY A 84 5.72 1.16 7.50
C GLY A 84 4.29 1.22 6.95
N SER A 85 3.49 2.15 7.47
CA SER A 85 2.04 2.23 7.15
C SER A 85 1.77 2.38 5.65
N LYS A 86 2.54 3.24 4.97
CA LYS A 86 2.39 3.45 3.53
C LYS A 86 2.83 2.21 2.75
N GLY A 87 3.98 1.61 3.07
CA GLY A 87 4.44 0.34 2.48
C GLY A 87 3.48 -0.85 2.68
N GLU A 88 2.65 -0.81 3.73
CA GLU A 88 1.61 -1.80 4.00
C GLU A 88 0.34 -1.62 3.14
N GLY A 89 0.17 -0.45 2.52
CA GLY A 89 -0.98 -0.10 1.69
C GLY A 89 -1.96 0.88 2.34
N PHE A 90 -1.63 1.50 3.49
CA PHE A 90 -2.44 2.60 4.03
C PHE A 90 -2.12 3.94 3.37
N LEU A 91 -3.08 4.87 3.41
CA LEU A 91 -2.93 6.22 2.86
C LEU A 91 -3.09 7.32 3.90
N PHE A 92 -2.93 7.01 5.19
CA PHE A 92 -3.11 7.97 6.27
C PHE A 92 -2.19 9.20 6.13
N TYR A 93 -2.77 10.41 6.12
CA TYR A 93 -2.04 11.67 5.93
C TYR A 93 -0.99 11.92 7.01
N TRP A 94 -1.21 11.41 8.22
CA TRP A 94 -0.29 11.57 9.36
C TRP A 94 0.85 10.54 9.35
N SER A 95 0.78 9.51 8.50
CA SER A 95 1.83 8.51 8.37
C SER A 95 3.00 9.07 7.58
N ASP A 96 4.19 8.80 8.08
CA ASP A 96 5.47 8.96 7.43
C ASP A 96 5.63 8.03 6.21
N VAL A 97 6.64 8.34 5.41
CA VAL A 97 7.15 7.45 4.35
C VAL A 97 8.43 6.80 4.86
N ASP A 98 8.35 5.51 5.17
CA ASP A 98 9.51 4.72 5.60
C ASP A 98 10.14 4.00 4.41
N VAL A 99 11.43 4.24 4.16
CA VAL A 99 12.21 3.49 3.18
C VAL A 99 13.43 2.88 3.86
N MET A 100 13.52 1.55 3.83
CA MET A 100 14.70 0.81 4.24
C MET A 100 15.62 0.59 3.04
N LEU A 101 16.83 1.13 3.10
CA LEU A 101 17.86 0.95 2.09
C LEU A 101 18.70 -0.28 2.44
N SER A 102 18.39 -1.43 1.84
CA SER A 102 19.15 -2.67 2.06
C SER A 102 20.36 -2.73 1.14
N THR A 103 21.54 -2.50 1.71
CA THR A 103 22.79 -2.50 0.94
C THR A 103 23.34 -3.93 0.85
N PRO A 104 23.49 -4.51 -0.35
CA PRO A 104 23.83 -5.93 -0.53
C PRO A 104 25.22 -6.29 -0.04
N SER A 105 26.09 -5.30 0.20
CA SER A 105 27.41 -5.48 0.80
C SER A 105 27.65 -4.40 1.87
N PRO A 106 28.25 -4.77 3.02
CA PRO A 106 28.64 -6.12 3.42
C PRO A 106 27.45 -7.00 3.86
N GLN A 107 27.48 -8.30 3.53
CA GLN A 107 26.52 -9.27 4.04
C GLN A 107 26.91 -9.78 5.43
N ILE A 108 25.91 -10.05 6.26
CA ILE A 108 26.05 -10.47 7.65
C ILE A 108 25.52 -11.88 7.82
N SER A 109 26.22 -12.74 8.54
CA SER A 109 25.70 -14.05 8.96
C SER A 109 25.21 -13.99 10.40
N MET A 110 24.13 -14.70 10.74
CA MET A 110 23.60 -14.74 12.10
C MET A 110 24.23 -15.88 12.89
N ASP A 111 24.84 -15.57 14.04
CA ASP A 111 25.44 -16.44 15.07
C ASP A 111 26.59 -17.37 14.63
N SER A 112 26.62 -17.80 13.36
CA SER A 112 27.64 -18.68 12.77
C SER A 112 28.23 -18.07 11.50
N PHE A 113 29.52 -18.29 11.26
CA PHE A 113 30.21 -17.83 10.05
C PHE A 113 29.62 -18.43 8.77
N HIS A 114 29.39 -17.58 7.78
CA HIS A 114 29.09 -17.99 6.41
C HIS A 114 30.19 -17.48 5.46
N PRO A 115 30.75 -18.30 4.54
CA PRO A 115 31.89 -17.93 3.70
C PRO A 115 31.72 -16.66 2.86
N GLY A 116 30.48 -16.26 2.56
CA GLY A 116 30.16 -15.02 1.83
C GLY A 116 29.95 -13.78 2.69
N CYS A 117 30.06 -13.86 4.02
CA CYS A 117 29.72 -12.78 4.94
C CYS A 117 30.97 -12.14 5.58
N ALA A 118 31.02 -10.81 5.54
CA ALA A 118 32.11 -10.04 6.14
C ALA A 118 31.99 -9.89 7.66
N PHE A 119 30.77 -10.05 8.19
CA PHE A 119 30.46 -9.94 9.62
C PHE A 119 29.61 -11.11 10.11
N ILE A 120 29.74 -11.40 11.41
CA ILE A 120 28.86 -12.27 12.17
C ILE A 120 28.07 -11.40 13.16
N ALA A 121 26.74 -11.43 13.07
CA ALA A 121 25.86 -10.87 14.08
C ALA A 121 25.70 -11.87 15.22
N THR A 122 26.08 -11.49 16.44
CA THR A 122 25.87 -12.31 17.65
C THR A 122 24.92 -11.62 18.61
N ARG A 123 23.99 -12.39 19.19
CA ARG A 123 23.09 -11.92 20.27
C ARG A 123 23.73 -12.03 21.66
N ASN A 124 24.88 -12.67 21.78
CA ASN A 124 25.53 -12.93 23.06
C ASN A 124 25.91 -11.62 23.76
N GLY A 125 25.46 -11.45 25.00
CA GLY A 125 25.70 -10.24 25.79
C GLY A 125 24.99 -8.98 25.25
N CYS A 126 23.97 -9.14 24.40
CA CYS A 126 23.13 -8.05 23.92
C CYS A 126 21.77 -8.06 24.62
N GLN A 127 21.11 -6.90 24.65
CA GLN A 127 19.70 -6.85 25.04
C GLN A 127 18.81 -7.59 24.02
N PRO A 128 17.68 -8.18 24.45
CA PRO A 128 16.76 -8.84 23.54
C PRO A 128 16.35 -7.93 22.37
N GLY A 129 16.42 -8.46 21.16
CA GLY A 129 16.17 -7.70 19.92
C GLY A 129 17.40 -7.04 19.30
N PHE A 130 18.55 -7.08 19.96
CA PHE A 130 19.80 -6.48 19.47
C PHE A 130 20.88 -7.53 19.21
N CYS A 131 21.88 -7.15 18.40
CA CYS A 131 23.08 -7.93 18.14
C CYS A 131 24.33 -7.04 18.06
N LYS A 132 25.51 -7.62 18.26
CA LYS A 132 26.80 -7.01 17.93
C LYS A 132 27.33 -7.63 16.65
N LEU A 133 28.02 -6.84 15.84
CA LEU A 133 28.62 -7.29 14.58
C LEU A 133 30.12 -7.50 14.78
N ILE A 134 30.60 -8.72 14.57
CA ILE A 134 32.02 -9.11 14.69
C ILE A 134 32.59 -9.28 13.29
N GLN A 135 33.72 -8.65 13.00
CA GLN A 135 34.39 -8.79 11.70
C GLN A 135 35.07 -10.15 11.57
N CYS A 136 34.81 -10.87 10.48
CA CYS A 136 35.30 -12.25 10.30
C CYS A 136 36.82 -12.38 10.12
N HIS A 137 37.48 -11.34 9.60
CA HIS A 137 38.89 -11.38 9.18
C HIS A 137 39.83 -10.46 9.99
N ALA A 138 39.32 -9.79 11.03
CA ALA A 138 40.11 -8.93 11.93
C ALA A 138 40.06 -9.48 13.36
N LYS A 139 41.02 -9.11 14.21
CA LYS A 139 41.07 -9.52 15.63
C LYS A 139 39.86 -8.97 16.40
N CYS A 140 38.74 -9.69 16.43
CA CYS A 140 37.60 -9.48 17.34
C CYS A 140 37.11 -8.02 17.51
N ASP A 141 37.26 -7.16 16.49
CA ASP A 141 36.78 -5.79 16.56
C ASP A 141 35.28 -5.75 16.23
N TYR A 142 34.51 -5.10 17.09
CA TYR A 142 33.09 -4.87 16.86
C TYR A 142 32.88 -3.75 15.84
N TYR A 143 31.96 -3.97 14.89
CA TYR A 143 31.61 -2.92 13.94
C TYR A 143 30.73 -1.87 14.63
N SER A 144 31.33 -0.68 14.83
CA SER A 144 30.69 0.43 15.51
C SER A 144 29.52 1.00 14.71
N ARG A 145 28.36 1.12 15.36
CA ARG A 145 27.18 1.79 14.82
C ARG A 145 27.47 3.28 14.55
N THR A 146 28.15 3.95 15.47
CA THR A 146 28.44 5.38 15.36
C THR A 146 29.36 5.67 14.18
N GLY A 147 30.39 4.83 13.99
CA GLY A 147 31.26 4.90 12.81
C GLY A 147 30.49 4.69 11.50
N PHE A 148 29.59 3.70 11.43
CA PHE A 148 28.74 3.48 10.26
C PHE A 148 27.87 4.70 9.93
N LEU A 149 27.20 5.29 10.92
CA LEU A 149 26.35 6.46 10.72
C LEU A 149 27.15 7.67 10.23
N GLN A 150 28.34 7.92 10.79
CA GLN A 150 29.23 9.01 10.34
C GLN A 150 29.66 8.84 8.88
N LEU A 151 30.06 7.64 8.47
CA LEU A 151 30.42 7.35 7.08
C LEU A 151 29.25 7.60 6.12
N ARG A 152 28.02 7.21 6.51
CA ARG A 152 26.82 7.43 5.69
C ARG A 152 26.42 8.91 5.63
N GLN A 153 26.62 9.67 6.71
CA GLN A 153 26.42 11.12 6.71
C GLN A 153 27.36 11.81 5.70
N GLN A 154 28.63 11.40 5.64
CA GLN A 154 29.60 11.98 4.70
C GLN A 154 29.30 11.66 3.22
N MET A 155 28.69 10.50 2.94
CA MET A 155 28.35 10.09 1.57
C MET A 155 27.04 10.70 1.03
N ASN A 156 26.18 11.26 1.89
CA ASN A 156 24.88 11.84 1.51
C ASN A 156 24.92 13.37 1.61
N PHE A 157 25.45 14.05 0.58
CA PHE A 157 25.37 15.52 0.47
C PHE A 157 23.93 15.98 0.19
N ASN A 158 23.45 16.93 1.00
CA ASN A 158 22.13 17.61 1.03
C ASN A 158 20.94 16.80 1.56
N VAL A 159 20.43 17.17 2.75
CA VAL A 159 19.05 17.64 3.05
C VAL A 159 18.95 17.85 4.59
N ASN A 160 18.29 18.94 5.01
CA ASN A 160 17.97 19.32 6.39
C ASN A 160 17.71 18.12 7.33
N PHE A 161 18.70 17.80 8.17
CA PHE A 161 18.62 16.75 9.19
C PHE A 161 17.76 17.22 10.36
N ASP A 162 16.88 16.35 10.84
CA ASP A 162 16.30 16.51 12.16
C ASP A 162 17.28 15.99 13.23
N LEU A 163 18.05 16.90 13.83
CA LEU A 163 19.00 16.62 14.91
C LEU A 163 18.32 16.15 16.21
N THR A 164 17.00 16.26 16.31
CA THR A 164 16.24 15.85 17.51
C THR A 164 15.86 14.36 17.49
N ASN A 165 16.00 13.69 16.34
CA ASN A 165 15.50 12.34 16.19
C ASN A 165 16.53 11.28 16.63
N ARG A 166 16.17 10.46 17.63
CA ARG A 166 16.98 9.35 18.17
C ARG A 166 16.68 8.00 17.50
N GLY A 167 16.10 8.02 16.32
CA GLY A 167 15.76 6.85 15.51
C GLY A 167 16.93 6.34 14.64
N PRO A 168 16.84 5.13 14.06
CA PRO A 168 17.83 4.64 13.09
C PRO A 168 17.76 5.35 11.73
N SER A 169 16.67 6.07 11.49
CA SER A 169 16.38 6.71 10.23
C SER A 169 17.05 8.08 10.16
N PHE A 170 17.58 8.42 9.00
CA PHE A 170 17.83 9.80 8.62
C PHE A 170 16.48 10.42 8.24
N SER A 171 15.78 10.97 9.24
CA SER A 171 14.55 11.71 9.02
C SER A 171 14.85 13.04 8.35
N THR A 172 14.03 13.38 7.37
CA THR A 172 14.12 14.65 6.63
C THR A 172 12.92 15.53 6.97
N ASN A 173 13.13 16.85 7.03
CA ASN A 173 12.10 17.84 7.38
C ASN A 173 11.01 18.05 6.30
N TYR A 174 10.66 17.02 5.51
CA TYR A 174 9.55 17.13 4.56
C TYR A 174 8.20 17.20 5.30
N PRO A 175 7.18 17.87 4.72
CA PRO A 175 5.86 18.03 5.33
C PRO A 175 5.19 16.71 5.77
N ASP A 176 5.58 15.59 5.14
CA ASP A 176 4.96 14.29 5.36
C ASP A 176 5.83 13.32 6.18
N GLY A 177 7.01 13.76 6.66
CA GLY A 177 7.99 12.89 7.34
C GLY A 177 8.53 11.80 6.41
N PHE A 178 9.73 11.99 5.86
CA PHE A 178 10.35 10.99 4.99
C PHE A 178 11.60 10.41 5.67
N ASP A 179 11.55 9.12 5.97
CA ASP A 179 12.51 8.40 6.80
C ASP A 179 13.29 7.40 5.96
N ARG A 180 14.59 7.65 5.79
CA ARG A 180 15.51 6.67 5.17
C ARG A 180 16.30 5.94 6.24
N CYS A 181 16.10 4.64 6.34
CA CYS A 181 16.86 3.78 7.23
C CYS A 181 17.85 2.94 6.42
N HIS A 182 19.15 3.18 6.58
CA HIS A 182 20.15 2.25 6.05
C HIS A 182 20.15 0.96 6.89
N ALA A 183 20.15 -0.18 6.22
CA ALA A 183 20.14 -1.47 6.89
C ALA A 183 21.12 -2.44 6.21
N LEU A 184 21.79 -3.24 7.02
CA LEU A 184 22.69 -4.29 6.54
C LEU A 184 21.92 -5.61 6.50
N PRO A 185 21.80 -6.27 5.33
CA PRO A 185 21.06 -7.52 5.20
C PRO A 185 21.79 -8.66 5.92
N ILE A 186 21.02 -9.43 6.68
CA ILE A 186 21.48 -10.73 7.19
C ILE A 186 21.23 -11.76 6.10
N HIS A 187 22.23 -12.60 5.81
CA HIS A 187 22.26 -13.55 4.72
C HIS A 187 20.96 -14.37 4.62
N PRO A 188 20.47 -14.66 3.41
CA PRO A 188 19.27 -15.47 3.21
C PRO A 188 19.33 -16.82 3.94
N ASP A 189 20.48 -17.47 4.06
CA ASP A 189 20.57 -18.75 4.79
C ASP A 189 20.23 -18.61 6.28
N SER A 190 20.74 -17.56 6.94
CA SER A 190 20.38 -17.26 8.32
C SER A 190 18.91 -16.89 8.44
N SER A 191 18.37 -16.14 7.46
CA SER A 191 16.93 -15.86 7.34
C SER A 191 16.12 -17.15 7.21
N ASN A 192 16.56 -18.10 6.39
CA ASN A 192 15.89 -19.38 6.16
C ASN A 192 15.92 -20.27 7.41
N VAL A 193 17.02 -20.29 8.15
CA VAL A 193 17.11 -20.98 9.45
C VAL A 193 16.11 -20.39 10.44
N PHE A 194 16.04 -19.05 10.54
CA PHE A 194 15.05 -18.37 11.36
C PHE A 194 13.62 -18.74 10.94
N LEU A 195 13.29 -18.67 9.65
CA LEU A 195 11.95 -18.99 9.16
C LEU A 195 11.56 -20.44 9.47
N LYS A 196 12.47 -21.40 9.26
CA LYS A 196 12.22 -22.82 9.57
C LYS A 196 11.94 -23.06 11.06
N THR A 197 12.57 -22.29 11.94
CA THR A 197 12.45 -22.43 13.40
C THR A 197 11.30 -21.61 13.99
N PHE A 198 10.91 -20.51 13.33
CA PHE A 198 9.80 -19.66 13.75
C PHE A 198 8.46 -20.41 13.71
N GLN A 199 7.84 -20.58 14.88
CA GLN A 199 6.57 -21.29 15.03
C GLN A 199 5.38 -20.36 14.81
N THR A 200 4.43 -20.80 13.99
CA THR A 200 3.21 -20.05 13.65
C THR A 200 2.14 -21.05 13.18
N LYS A 201 0.88 -20.79 13.53
CA LYS A 201 -0.26 -21.56 13.02
C LYS A 201 -0.77 -20.99 11.70
N PHE A 202 -0.51 -19.71 11.43
CA PHE A 202 -1.17 -18.96 10.35
C PHE A 202 -0.24 -18.63 9.16
N TRP A 203 1.05 -18.37 9.40
CA TRP A 203 1.94 -17.78 8.37
C TRP A 203 2.82 -18.79 7.63
N ASN A 204 2.45 -20.06 7.61
CA ASN A 204 3.27 -21.11 6.97
C ASN A 204 3.42 -20.88 5.45
N ASP A 205 2.36 -20.46 4.77
CA ASP A 205 2.42 -20.16 3.33
C ASP A 205 3.34 -18.98 3.03
N VAL A 206 3.27 -17.92 3.85
CA VAL A 206 4.15 -16.74 3.74
C VAL A 206 5.62 -17.15 3.92
N LYS A 207 5.91 -18.01 4.90
CA LYS A 207 7.27 -18.53 5.12
C LYS A 207 7.75 -19.33 3.90
N SER A 208 6.91 -20.19 3.35
CA SER A 208 7.25 -21.02 2.18
C SER A 208 7.51 -20.18 0.93
N GLU A 209 6.72 -19.15 0.67
CA GLU A 209 6.95 -18.19 -0.43
C GLU A 209 8.30 -17.48 -0.26
N ILE A 210 8.57 -16.93 0.92
CA ILE A 210 9.81 -16.20 1.22
C ILE A 210 11.04 -17.09 1.03
N ILE A 211 11.01 -18.33 1.53
CA ILE A 211 12.12 -19.29 1.39
C ILE A 211 12.33 -19.64 -0.08
N LYS A 212 11.25 -19.87 -0.84
CA LYS A 212 11.31 -20.22 -2.26
C LYS A 212 11.93 -19.09 -3.09
N ASP A 213 11.58 -17.84 -2.80
CA ASP A 213 12.04 -16.67 -3.53
C ASP A 213 13.40 -16.14 -3.02
N ASN A 214 14.01 -16.83 -2.03
CA ASN A 214 15.29 -16.49 -1.42
C ASN A 214 15.36 -15.04 -0.88
N ILE A 215 14.28 -14.59 -0.25
CA ILE A 215 14.14 -13.22 0.25
C ILE A 215 14.80 -13.07 1.62
N THR A 216 15.71 -12.09 1.76
CA THR A 216 16.26 -11.68 3.05
C THR A 216 15.18 -11.03 3.93
N VAL A 217 14.92 -11.59 5.12
CA VAL A 217 13.90 -11.05 6.04
C VAL A 217 14.44 -10.38 7.28
N MET A 218 15.71 -10.61 7.62
CA MET A 218 16.35 -10.00 8.78
C MET A 218 17.41 -8.98 8.35
N HIS A 219 17.43 -7.85 9.04
CA HIS A 219 18.38 -6.77 8.76
C HIS A 219 18.94 -6.20 10.06
N CYS A 220 20.22 -5.84 10.06
CA CYS A 220 20.85 -5.07 11.14
C CYS A 220 20.66 -3.58 10.86
N VAL A 221 19.96 -2.90 11.76
CA VAL A 221 19.60 -1.49 11.67
C VAL A 221 20.43 -0.71 12.70
N PRO A 222 20.99 0.47 12.34
CA PRO A 222 21.84 1.26 13.22
C PRO A 222 21.03 1.97 14.31
N LYS A 223 20.44 1.19 15.24
CA LYS A 223 19.75 1.66 16.44
C LYS A 223 20.22 0.84 17.64
N GLY A 224 20.56 1.52 18.73
CA GLY A 224 20.87 0.90 20.02
C GLY A 224 19.69 0.86 20.99
N PRO A 225 19.82 0.12 22.09
CA PRO A 225 18.88 0.20 23.21
C PRO A 225 18.91 1.58 23.89
N GLU A 226 17.87 1.92 24.66
CA GLU A 226 17.79 3.21 25.37
C GLU A 226 18.88 3.39 26.44
N LYS A 227 19.37 2.29 27.02
CA LYS A 227 20.39 2.25 28.09
C LYS A 227 21.32 1.06 27.86
N GLY A 228 22.53 1.07 28.43
CA GLY A 228 23.43 -0.09 28.42
C GLY A 228 24.09 -0.41 27.09
N ASP A 229 24.39 0.62 26.28
CA ASP A 229 25.12 0.52 25.00
C ASP A 229 26.03 1.75 24.81
N GLU A 230 26.81 2.09 25.83
CA GLU A 230 27.66 3.30 25.81
C GLU A 230 28.74 3.22 24.72
N ASP A 231 29.25 2.02 24.43
CA ASP A 231 30.24 1.79 23.38
C ASP A 231 29.64 1.86 21.95
N GLY A 232 28.30 1.93 21.82
CA GLY A 232 27.63 2.05 20.53
C GLY A 232 27.78 0.83 19.61
N HIS A 233 27.94 -0.37 20.17
CA HIS A 233 28.20 -1.60 19.42
C HIS A 233 26.94 -2.42 19.12
N GLN A 234 25.80 -2.14 19.76
CA GLN A 234 24.56 -2.88 19.52
C GLN A 234 23.76 -2.35 18.33
N TRP A 235 23.25 -3.26 17.53
CA TRP A 235 22.42 -3.01 16.35
C TRP A 235 21.06 -3.67 16.55
N LEU A 236 19.99 -2.99 16.12
CA LEU A 236 18.64 -3.55 16.19
C LEU A 236 18.46 -4.58 15.08
N ILE A 237 17.91 -5.74 15.42
CA ILE A 237 17.48 -6.73 14.42
C ILE A 237 16.07 -6.34 13.95
N SER A 238 15.95 -5.99 12.68
CA SER A 238 14.69 -5.61 12.04
C SER A 238 14.11 -6.76 11.21
N PHE A 239 12.78 -6.91 11.29
CA PHE A 239 11.98 -7.89 10.55
C PHE A 239 11.00 -7.22 9.58
N SER A 240 11.23 -5.94 9.21
CA SER A 240 10.30 -5.14 8.40
C SER A 240 9.82 -5.82 7.11
N VAL A 241 10.67 -6.62 6.46
CA VAL A 241 10.33 -7.31 5.20
C VAL A 241 9.31 -8.44 5.44
N ILE A 242 9.54 -9.32 6.42
CA ILE A 242 8.55 -10.37 6.75
C ILE A 242 7.28 -9.78 7.36
N GLU A 243 7.39 -8.72 8.17
CA GLU A 243 6.23 -8.00 8.68
C GLU A 243 5.34 -7.48 7.54
N GLN A 244 5.94 -6.88 6.52
CA GLN A 244 5.23 -6.40 5.36
C GLN A 244 4.57 -7.56 4.60
N LYS A 245 5.30 -8.66 4.36
CA LYS A 245 4.74 -9.86 3.70
C LYS A 245 3.55 -10.44 4.48
N ILE A 246 3.63 -10.50 5.81
CA ILE A 246 2.51 -10.92 6.67
C ILE A 246 1.33 -9.94 6.52
N VAL A 247 1.56 -8.63 6.62
CA VAL A 247 0.50 -7.61 6.45
C VAL A 247 -0.12 -7.68 5.06
N HIS A 248 0.67 -8.02 4.04
CA HIS A 248 0.22 -8.18 2.67
C HIS A 248 -0.66 -9.43 2.49
N SER A 249 -0.41 -10.48 3.27
CA SER A 249 -1.21 -11.72 3.29
C SER A 249 -2.49 -11.66 4.14
N LEU A 250 -2.71 -10.58 4.89
CA LEU A 250 -3.93 -10.41 5.69
C LEU A 250 -5.16 -10.42 4.80
N ASN A 251 -6.23 -11.06 5.27
CA ASN A 251 -7.53 -10.85 4.67
C ASN A 251 -7.99 -9.41 4.87
N HIS A 252 -8.95 -8.96 4.07
CA HIS A 252 -9.34 -7.55 4.08
C HIS A 252 -9.96 -7.10 5.42
N VAL A 253 -10.65 -7.98 6.15
CA VAL A 253 -11.23 -7.66 7.48
C VAL A 253 -10.13 -7.46 8.53
N GLN A 254 -9.10 -8.30 8.54
CA GLN A 254 -7.91 -8.14 9.40
C GLN A 254 -7.20 -6.82 9.10
N PHE A 255 -6.99 -6.50 7.82
CA PHE A 255 -6.36 -5.25 7.40
C PHE A 255 -7.20 -4.01 7.79
N CYS A 256 -8.52 -4.06 7.61
CA CYS A 256 -9.43 -3.00 8.04
C CYS A 256 -9.44 -2.85 9.57
N CYS A 257 -9.41 -3.95 10.32
CA CYS A 257 -9.29 -3.91 11.78
C CYS A 257 -7.98 -3.25 12.22
N TYR A 258 -6.87 -3.55 11.55
CA TYR A 258 -5.58 -2.91 11.79
C TYR A 258 -5.63 -1.40 11.51
N GLY A 259 -6.23 -0.98 10.40
CA GLY A 259 -6.43 0.44 10.10
C GLY A 259 -7.31 1.15 11.13
N LEU A 260 -8.39 0.51 11.60
CA LEU A 260 -9.19 1.04 12.70
C LEU A 260 -8.36 1.25 13.96
N MET A 261 -7.54 0.26 14.36
CA MET A 261 -6.64 0.42 15.51
C MET A 261 -5.72 1.61 15.34
N LYS A 262 -5.14 1.83 14.15
CA LYS A 262 -4.29 2.99 13.86
C LYS A 262 -5.04 4.32 14.03
N ILE A 263 -6.26 4.42 13.48
CA ILE A 263 -7.12 5.59 13.63
C ILE A 263 -7.37 5.87 15.13
N PHE A 264 -7.75 4.86 15.91
CA PHE A 264 -8.01 5.04 17.34
C PHE A 264 -6.80 5.51 18.13
N ILE A 265 -5.65 4.89 17.92
CA ILE A 265 -4.42 5.29 18.59
C ILE A 265 -4.00 6.69 18.18
N HIS A 266 -4.16 7.06 16.91
CA HIS A 266 -3.86 8.41 16.46
C HIS A 266 -4.68 9.45 17.24
N ILE A 267 -5.99 9.25 17.36
CA ILE A 267 -6.89 10.20 18.04
C ILE A 267 -6.65 10.27 19.54
N VAL A 268 -6.48 9.11 20.17
CA VAL A 268 -6.60 8.99 21.62
C VAL A 268 -5.23 9.00 22.32
N ILE A 269 -4.18 8.59 21.61
CA ILE A 269 -2.82 8.48 22.15
C ILE A 269 -1.90 9.50 21.49
N ASP A 270 -1.76 9.49 20.16
CA ASP A 270 -0.75 10.30 19.49
C ASP A 270 -1.06 11.79 19.54
N ILE A 271 -2.26 12.22 19.16
CA ILE A 271 -2.62 13.65 19.15
C ILE A 271 -2.62 14.25 20.58
N HIS A 272 -2.74 13.41 21.61
CA HIS A 272 -2.77 13.88 23.00
C HIS A 272 -1.35 14.22 23.50
N PRO A 273 -1.07 15.47 23.93
CA PRO A 273 0.28 15.93 24.28
C PRO A 273 1.00 15.05 25.31
N ASP A 274 0.28 14.58 26.34
CA ASP A 274 0.84 13.74 27.39
C ASP A 274 1.26 12.34 26.94
N THR A 275 0.68 11.82 25.85
CA THR A 275 0.83 10.43 25.41
C THR A 275 1.35 10.28 23.98
N HIS A 276 1.63 11.37 23.28
CA HIS A 276 2.35 11.37 22.00
C HIS A 276 3.63 10.50 22.08
N ASP A 277 3.98 9.80 21.01
CA ASP A 277 5.10 8.85 20.87
C ASP A 277 5.14 7.66 21.85
N THR A 278 4.06 7.37 22.57
CA THR A 278 4.06 6.23 23.50
C THR A 278 3.72 4.93 22.77
N ILE A 279 2.50 4.80 22.23
CA ILE A 279 2.06 3.64 21.45
C ILE A 279 2.20 3.92 19.96
N THR A 280 3.21 3.34 19.33
CA THR A 280 3.40 3.39 17.88
C THR A 280 2.61 2.32 17.11
N SER A 281 2.52 2.49 15.77
CA SER A 281 1.98 1.50 14.83
C SER A 281 2.61 0.10 14.96
N TYR A 282 3.88 0.02 15.37
CA TYR A 282 4.58 -1.25 15.56
C TYR A 282 3.97 -2.09 16.70
N HIS A 283 3.53 -1.44 17.79
CA HIS A 283 2.84 -2.15 18.86
C HIS A 283 1.48 -2.69 18.39
N LEU A 284 0.76 -1.92 17.56
CA LEU A 284 -0.53 -2.34 17.02
C LEU A 284 -0.39 -3.54 16.08
N LYS A 285 0.64 -3.51 15.23
CA LYS A 285 0.97 -4.64 14.37
C LYS A 285 1.31 -5.89 15.18
N THR A 286 2.13 -5.73 16.22
CA THR A 286 2.50 -6.83 17.13
C THR A 286 1.27 -7.41 17.82
N VAL A 287 0.38 -6.56 18.34
CA VAL A 287 -0.91 -6.98 18.94
C VAL A 287 -1.75 -7.75 17.94
N LEU A 288 -1.90 -7.24 16.71
CA LEU A 288 -2.69 -7.88 15.67
C LEU A 288 -2.15 -9.28 15.35
N PHE A 289 -0.83 -9.43 15.19
CA PHE A 289 -0.22 -10.73 14.89
C PHE A 289 -0.50 -11.75 16.00
N HIS A 290 -0.32 -11.36 17.26
CA HIS A 290 -0.66 -12.22 18.40
C HIS A 290 -2.16 -12.60 18.43
N VAL A 291 -3.06 -11.66 18.12
CA VAL A 291 -4.50 -11.93 18.10
C VAL A 291 -4.89 -12.88 16.96
N ILE A 292 -4.27 -12.76 15.79
CA ILE A 292 -4.56 -13.63 14.65
C ILE A 292 -4.16 -15.09 14.94
N GLU A 293 -3.07 -15.32 15.67
CA GLU A 293 -2.66 -16.67 16.10
C GLU A 293 -3.65 -17.32 17.09
N ASP A 294 -4.40 -16.51 17.83
CA ASP A 294 -5.31 -16.96 18.89
C ASP A 294 -6.76 -17.12 18.44
N ILE A 295 -7.17 -16.42 17.37
CA ILE A 295 -8.56 -16.35 16.91
C ILE A 295 -8.76 -17.17 15.63
N HIS A 296 -9.84 -17.96 15.60
CA HIS A 296 -10.18 -18.78 14.45
C HIS A 296 -10.35 -17.91 13.17
N PRO A 297 -9.83 -18.34 12.00
CA PRO A 297 -9.90 -17.57 10.75
C PRO A 297 -11.32 -17.09 10.40
N ASP A 298 -12.33 -17.95 10.57
CA ASP A 298 -13.75 -17.64 10.27
C ASP A 298 -14.35 -16.52 11.14
N PHE A 299 -13.68 -16.13 12.22
CA PHE A 299 -14.14 -15.00 13.03
C PHE A 299 -13.90 -13.66 12.32
N TRP A 300 -12.92 -13.59 11.41
CA TRP A 300 -12.52 -12.38 10.68
C TRP A 300 -13.43 -12.09 9.49
N ILE A 301 -14.71 -11.90 9.76
CA ILE A 301 -15.75 -11.51 8.80
C ILE A 301 -16.27 -10.10 9.09
N LEU A 302 -16.82 -9.42 8.08
CA LEU A 302 -17.25 -8.02 8.19
C LEU A 302 -18.28 -7.80 9.32
N GLN A 303 -19.14 -8.79 9.60
CA GLN A 303 -20.16 -8.70 10.65
C GLN A 303 -19.53 -8.60 12.04
N ASN A 304 -18.32 -9.13 12.19
CA ASN A 304 -17.61 -9.18 13.46
C ASN A 304 -16.60 -8.05 13.63
N ILE A 305 -16.51 -7.08 12.71
CA ILE A 305 -15.46 -6.04 12.72
C ILE A 305 -15.33 -5.30 14.06
N PHE A 306 -16.46 -4.97 14.71
CA PHE A 306 -16.45 -4.33 16.03
C PHE A 306 -15.92 -5.26 17.12
N TYR A 307 -16.24 -6.56 17.07
CA TYR A 307 -15.71 -7.55 18.00
C TYR A 307 -14.21 -7.78 17.78
N CYS A 308 -13.77 -7.90 16.53
CA CYS A 308 -12.35 -8.01 16.17
C CYS A 308 -11.55 -6.83 16.73
N LEU A 309 -12.05 -5.60 16.54
CA LEU A 309 -11.44 -4.40 17.11
C LEU A 309 -11.36 -4.49 18.65
N ARG A 310 -12.45 -4.86 19.32
CA ARG A 310 -12.48 -4.96 20.79
C ARG A 310 -11.52 -6.04 21.30
N ILE A 311 -11.37 -7.17 20.62
CA ILE A 311 -10.39 -8.20 20.97
C ILE A 311 -8.96 -7.64 20.89
N CYS A 312 -8.64 -6.94 19.79
CA CYS A 312 -7.34 -6.29 19.64
C CYS A 312 -7.08 -5.22 20.72
N LEU A 313 -8.07 -4.37 21.01
CA LEU A 313 -7.98 -3.38 22.10
C LEU A 313 -7.83 -4.05 23.46
N THR A 314 -8.50 -5.18 23.69
CA THR A 314 -8.37 -5.97 24.93
C THR A 314 -6.96 -6.53 25.08
N ARG A 315 -6.36 -7.06 24.00
CA ARG A 315 -4.97 -7.54 24.01
C ARG A 315 -3.99 -6.40 24.27
N LEU A 316 -4.17 -5.25 23.61
CA LEU A 316 -3.34 -4.07 23.85
C LEU A 316 -3.46 -3.57 25.30
N LEU A 317 -4.68 -3.53 25.85
CA LEU A 317 -4.93 -3.15 27.24
C LEU A 317 -4.30 -4.14 28.21
N LEU A 318 -4.37 -5.45 27.93
CA LEU A 318 -3.72 -6.48 28.73
C LEU A 318 -2.20 -6.28 28.76
N PHE A 319 -1.58 -6.06 27.60
CA PHE A 319 -0.15 -5.76 27.51
C PHE A 319 0.21 -4.49 28.28
N ALA A 320 -0.60 -3.43 28.18
CA ALA A 320 -0.37 -2.17 28.89
C ALA A 320 -0.52 -2.35 30.40
N THR A 321 -1.53 -3.13 30.83
CA THR A 321 -1.80 -3.42 32.23
C THR A 321 -0.74 -4.31 32.85
N LYS A 322 -0.12 -5.21 32.08
CA LYS A 322 1.02 -6.04 32.52
C LYS A 322 2.38 -5.32 32.36
N GLY A 323 2.46 -4.32 31.49
CA GLY A 323 3.72 -3.65 31.16
C GLY A 323 4.60 -4.52 30.27
N CYS A 324 3.99 -5.47 29.55
CA CYS A 324 4.68 -6.45 28.73
C CYS A 324 3.95 -6.62 27.40
N CYS A 325 4.60 -6.21 26.31
CA CYS A 325 4.20 -6.45 24.93
C CYS A 325 5.35 -7.21 24.24
N PRO A 326 5.32 -8.55 24.20
CA PRO A 326 6.40 -9.33 23.61
C PRO A 326 6.44 -9.10 22.08
N SER A 327 7.62 -8.78 21.55
CA SER A 327 7.83 -8.72 20.11
C SER A 327 7.44 -10.06 19.48
N TYR A 328 6.83 -10.00 18.29
CA TYR A 328 6.27 -11.18 17.64
C TYR A 328 7.34 -12.19 17.22
N PHE A 329 8.50 -11.72 16.77
CA PHE A 329 9.59 -12.57 16.27
C PHE A 329 10.69 -12.83 17.32
N ILE A 330 10.75 -12.01 18.36
CA ILE A 330 11.71 -12.15 19.48
C ILE A 330 10.92 -11.96 20.79
N PRO A 331 10.22 -12.99 21.29
CA PRO A 331 9.32 -12.86 22.44
C PRO A 331 9.98 -12.33 23.72
N GLU A 332 11.29 -12.54 23.88
CA GLU A 332 12.09 -12.03 24.98
C GLU A 332 12.24 -10.50 24.95
N ASN A 333 12.03 -9.87 23.78
CA ASN A 333 12.06 -8.42 23.62
C ASN A 333 10.70 -7.80 23.97
N ASN A 334 10.62 -7.25 25.18
CA ASN A 334 9.44 -6.52 25.64
C ASN A 334 9.41 -5.08 25.11
N LEU A 335 8.50 -4.81 24.17
CA LEU A 335 8.32 -3.50 23.53
C LEU A 335 7.78 -2.41 24.47
N PHE A 336 7.17 -2.79 25.60
CA PHE A 336 6.61 -1.85 26.59
C PHE A 336 7.61 -1.42 27.67
N SER A 337 8.89 -1.79 27.50
CA SER A 337 9.97 -1.42 28.42
C SER A 337 10.50 0.00 28.23
N LYS A 338 10.06 0.73 27.19
CA LYS A 338 10.53 2.10 26.91
C LYS A 338 10.18 3.05 28.04
N THR A 339 11.11 3.94 28.38
CA THR A 339 11.00 4.81 29.57
C THR A 339 9.71 5.65 29.56
N ARG A 340 9.41 6.33 28.43
CA ARG A 340 8.21 7.17 28.30
C ARG A 340 6.89 6.38 28.39
N LEU A 341 6.87 5.16 27.87
CA LEU A 341 5.71 4.25 27.97
C LEU A 341 5.45 3.86 29.42
N VAL A 342 6.51 3.55 30.18
CA VAL A 342 6.42 3.20 31.60
C VAL A 342 5.90 4.40 32.41
N GLU A 343 6.45 5.60 32.19
CA GLU A 343 6.04 6.83 32.89
C GLU A 343 4.58 7.21 32.63
N LYS A 344 4.10 7.05 31.38
CA LYS A 344 2.75 7.46 30.98
C LYS A 344 1.71 6.33 31.03
N ARG A 345 2.10 5.16 31.55
CA ARG A 345 1.30 3.93 31.55
C ARG A 345 -0.11 4.10 32.08
N CYS A 346 -0.29 4.79 33.21
CA CYS A 346 -1.62 5.02 33.79
C CYS A 346 -2.54 5.83 32.87
N THR A 347 -2.01 6.89 32.25
CA THR A 347 -2.74 7.74 31.30
C THR A 347 -3.12 6.95 30.05
N ILE A 348 -2.18 6.15 29.52
CA ILE A 348 -2.42 5.28 28.37
C ILE A 348 -3.52 4.27 28.67
N ILE A 349 -3.45 3.56 29.80
CA ILE A 349 -4.47 2.59 30.21
C ILE A 349 -5.85 3.25 30.32
N ARG A 350 -5.92 4.43 30.95
CA ARG A 350 -7.18 5.20 31.08
C ARG A 350 -7.76 5.55 29.70
N ASN A 351 -6.92 6.04 28.81
CA ASN A 351 -7.29 6.41 27.45
C ASN A 351 -7.75 5.19 26.62
N LEU A 352 -7.04 4.06 26.70
CA LEU A 352 -7.42 2.81 26.03
C LEU A 352 -8.73 2.22 26.58
N LEU A 353 -8.94 2.25 27.90
CA LEU A 353 -10.17 1.81 28.55
C LEU A 353 -11.39 2.60 28.08
N GLU A 354 -11.21 3.89 27.86
CA GLU A 354 -12.28 4.75 27.36
C GLU A 354 -12.74 4.33 25.96
N VAL A 355 -11.79 4.10 25.05
CA VAL A 355 -12.09 3.61 23.69
C VAL A 355 -12.65 2.20 23.72
N HIS A 356 -12.09 1.32 24.54
CA HIS A 356 -12.56 -0.05 24.67
C HIS A 356 -14.02 -0.14 25.13
N ARG A 357 -14.45 0.79 25.99
CA ARG A 357 -15.82 0.85 26.53
C ARG A 357 -16.79 1.69 25.70
N CYS A 358 -16.33 2.37 24.65
CA CYS A 358 -17.22 3.22 23.87
C CYS A 358 -18.23 2.39 23.07
N GLU A 359 -19.40 2.98 22.85
CA GLU A 359 -20.43 2.39 21.99
C GLU A 359 -19.97 2.40 20.53
N ASN A 360 -20.50 1.46 19.73
CA ASN A 360 -20.21 1.42 18.30
C ASN A 360 -20.59 2.75 17.61
N ALA A 361 -21.57 3.48 18.16
CA ALA A 361 -21.97 4.82 17.72
C ALA A 361 -20.78 5.79 17.66
N LEU A 362 -19.96 5.83 18.72
CA LEU A 362 -18.79 6.72 18.76
C LEU A 362 -17.73 6.28 17.75
N ILE A 363 -17.52 4.97 17.58
CA ILE A 363 -16.58 4.41 16.59
C ILE A 363 -16.98 4.85 15.18
N TYR A 364 -18.27 4.79 14.86
CA TYR A 364 -18.80 5.26 13.59
C TYR A 364 -18.54 6.75 13.39
N TYR A 365 -18.89 7.60 14.36
CA TYR A 365 -18.67 9.05 14.25
C TYR A 365 -17.20 9.41 14.08
N ILE A 366 -16.31 8.69 14.76
CA ILE A 366 -14.86 8.85 14.59
C ILE A 366 -14.45 8.60 13.14
N VAL A 367 -14.87 7.47 12.55
CA VAL A 367 -14.52 7.13 11.16
C VAL A 367 -15.13 8.13 10.18
N ASP A 368 -16.37 8.55 10.40
CA ASP A 368 -17.09 9.52 9.56
C ASP A 368 -16.39 10.89 9.52
N LEU A 369 -15.94 11.38 10.69
CA LEU A 369 -15.18 12.63 10.79
C LEU A 369 -13.79 12.53 10.15
N TYR A 370 -13.23 11.32 10.05
CA TYR A 370 -11.91 11.08 9.45
C TYR A 370 -11.91 11.21 7.93
N ILE A 371 -12.97 10.77 7.25
CA ILE A 371 -13.06 10.75 5.78
C ILE A 371 -12.69 12.11 5.13
N PRO A 372 -13.33 13.24 5.48
CA PRO A 372 -13.03 14.51 4.85
C PRO A 372 -11.60 15.00 5.16
N LEU A 373 -11.10 14.73 6.37
CA LEU A 373 -9.78 15.17 6.81
C LEU A 373 -8.66 14.40 6.11
N GLU A 374 -8.86 13.10 5.90
CA GLU A 374 -7.95 12.24 5.14
C GLU A 374 -7.77 12.75 3.70
N ILE A 375 -8.88 13.07 3.03
CA ILE A 375 -8.87 13.59 1.66
C ILE A 375 -8.13 14.93 1.57
N ILE A 376 -8.38 15.83 2.53
CA ILE A 376 -7.74 17.15 2.56
C ILE A 376 -6.24 17.02 2.86
N GLY A 377 -5.88 16.16 3.82
CA GLY A 377 -4.49 15.87 4.17
C GLY A 377 -3.69 15.36 2.97
N LEU A 378 -4.25 14.40 2.22
CA LEU A 378 -3.64 13.86 1.00
C LEU A 378 -3.47 14.90 -0.12
N GLN A 379 -4.39 15.85 -0.26
CA GLN A 379 -4.28 16.92 -1.26
C GLN A 379 -3.20 17.95 -0.92
N ASN A 380 -2.97 18.18 0.38
CA ASN A 380 -2.05 19.19 0.88
C ASN A 380 -0.67 18.63 1.29
N GLY A 381 -0.46 17.32 1.15
CA GLY A 381 0.82 16.66 1.42
C GLY A 381 1.92 17.01 0.42
N SER A 382 3.10 16.41 0.62
CA SER A 382 4.28 16.58 -0.24
C SER A 382 4.02 16.19 -1.70
N HIS A 383 4.87 16.69 -2.60
CA HIS A 383 4.83 16.31 -4.02
C HIS A 383 4.83 14.78 -4.20
N MET A 384 5.69 14.05 -3.48
CA MET A 384 5.75 12.58 -3.54
C MET A 384 4.42 11.94 -3.15
N LEU A 385 3.79 12.39 -2.06
CA LEU A 385 2.51 11.85 -1.61
C LEU A 385 1.38 12.17 -2.58
N ARG A 386 1.34 13.39 -3.12
CA ARG A 386 0.35 13.77 -4.15
C ARG A 386 0.51 12.94 -5.42
N THR A 387 1.74 12.70 -5.86
CA THR A 387 2.04 11.86 -7.03
C THR A 387 1.67 10.41 -6.78
N PHE A 388 2.04 9.85 -5.62
CA PHE A 388 1.64 8.50 -5.21
C PHE A 388 0.12 8.33 -5.16
N TYR A 389 -0.58 9.28 -4.51
CA TYR A 389 -2.04 9.29 -4.45
C TYR A 389 -2.68 9.40 -5.85
N SER A 390 -2.11 10.24 -6.71
CA SER A 390 -2.58 10.43 -8.09
C SER A 390 -2.42 9.16 -8.92
N LEU A 391 -1.31 8.45 -8.77
CA LEU A 391 -1.06 7.16 -9.41
C LEU A 391 -2.07 6.10 -8.96
N CYS A 392 -2.26 5.95 -7.64
CA CYS A 392 -3.21 4.99 -7.08
C CYS A 392 -4.64 5.28 -7.55
N PHE A 393 -5.05 6.55 -7.48
CA PHE A 393 -6.36 6.99 -7.94
C PHE A 393 -6.56 6.76 -9.44
N ALA A 394 -5.54 7.01 -10.26
CA ALA A 394 -5.58 6.77 -11.69
C ALA A 394 -5.72 5.29 -12.04
N LEU A 395 -4.96 4.40 -11.39
CA LEU A 395 -5.09 2.96 -11.61
C LEU A 395 -6.45 2.41 -11.17
N ARG A 396 -6.99 2.91 -10.04
CA ARG A 396 -8.39 2.62 -9.65
C ARG A 396 -9.36 3.05 -10.74
N VAL A 397 -9.18 4.26 -11.28
CA VAL A 397 -10.02 4.79 -12.35
C VAL A 397 -9.99 3.91 -13.59
N VAL A 398 -8.82 3.37 -13.93
CA VAL A 398 -8.58 2.50 -15.09
C VAL A 398 -9.23 1.11 -14.93
N ASN A 399 -9.23 0.55 -13.73
CA ASN A 399 -9.74 -0.79 -13.41
C ASN A 399 -11.23 -0.80 -13.03
N GLY A 400 -11.76 0.31 -12.54
CA GLY A 400 -13.11 0.41 -12.00
C GLY A 400 -14.24 0.43 -13.04
N HIS A 401 -15.39 -0.15 -12.68
CA HIS A 401 -16.61 -0.16 -13.50
C HIS A 401 -17.48 1.07 -13.32
N ARG A 402 -17.45 1.65 -12.12
CA ARG A 402 -18.30 2.78 -11.70
C ARG A 402 -17.63 4.14 -11.87
N THR A 403 -16.48 4.16 -12.56
CA THR A 403 -15.70 5.38 -12.74
C THR A 403 -16.50 6.41 -13.53
N THR A 404 -16.58 7.61 -12.96
CA THR A 404 -17.22 8.75 -13.60
C THR A 404 -16.23 9.48 -14.52
N TYR A 405 -16.77 10.21 -15.50
CA TYR A 405 -15.95 11.10 -16.33
C TYR A 405 -15.19 12.14 -15.50
N ARG A 406 -15.81 12.65 -14.42
CA ARG A 406 -15.21 13.62 -13.51
C ARG A 406 -13.97 13.05 -12.83
N GLU A 407 -14.04 11.82 -12.33
CA GLU A 407 -12.89 11.14 -11.74
C GLU A 407 -11.77 10.93 -12.77
N CYS A 408 -12.10 10.53 -14.00
CA CYS A 408 -11.10 10.37 -15.06
C CYS A 408 -10.39 11.71 -15.36
N MET A 409 -11.13 12.81 -15.51
CA MET A 409 -10.54 14.11 -15.77
C MET A 409 -9.70 14.62 -14.60
N ASN A 410 -10.11 14.33 -13.36
CA ASN A 410 -9.31 14.64 -12.18
C ASN A 410 -7.97 13.87 -12.22
N SER A 411 -7.98 12.58 -12.57
CA SER A 411 -6.76 11.79 -12.75
C SER A 411 -5.87 12.34 -13.87
N VAL A 412 -6.45 12.71 -15.01
CA VAL A 412 -5.73 13.31 -16.14
C VAL A 412 -4.98 14.56 -15.68
N LEU A 413 -5.68 15.51 -15.03
CA LEU A 413 -5.09 16.76 -14.57
C LEU A 413 -3.98 16.52 -13.53
N LYS A 414 -4.23 15.64 -12.57
CA LYS A 414 -3.24 15.29 -11.54
C LYS A 414 -1.98 14.66 -12.10
N ILE A 415 -2.11 13.73 -13.05
CA ILE A 415 -0.95 13.12 -13.69
C ILE A 415 -0.19 14.14 -14.53
N MET A 416 -0.89 15.05 -15.23
CA MET A 416 -0.22 16.11 -15.99
C MET A 416 0.63 17.02 -15.09
N VAL A 417 0.10 17.42 -13.93
CA VAL A 417 0.88 18.18 -12.92
C VAL A 417 2.06 17.35 -12.42
N ALA A 418 1.84 16.07 -12.06
CA ALA A 418 2.91 15.19 -11.61
C ALA A 418 4.01 14.96 -12.66
N ILE A 419 3.70 14.98 -13.96
CA ILE A 419 4.69 14.89 -15.04
C ILE A 419 5.52 16.17 -15.14
N GLN A 420 4.93 17.34 -14.91
CA GLN A 420 5.63 18.63 -14.96
C GLN A 420 6.63 18.79 -13.82
N ASP A 421 6.29 18.23 -12.65
CA ASP A 421 7.06 18.33 -11.42
C ASP A 421 8.07 17.18 -11.22
N GLU A 422 8.14 16.19 -12.12
CA GLU A 422 9.00 15.01 -12.00
C GLU A 422 10.24 15.10 -12.91
N GLU A 423 11.43 14.87 -12.32
CA GLU A 423 12.70 14.96 -13.03
C GLU A 423 13.19 13.59 -13.55
N ASN A 424 12.77 12.50 -12.90
CA ASN A 424 13.23 11.15 -13.24
C ASN A 424 12.53 10.61 -14.51
N GLN A 425 13.31 10.34 -15.56
CA GLN A 425 12.80 9.90 -16.87
C GLN A 425 11.98 8.60 -16.83
N LEU A 426 12.36 7.63 -15.99
CA LEU A 426 11.62 6.38 -15.85
C LEU A 426 10.24 6.64 -15.20
N ARG A 427 10.18 7.50 -14.18
CA ARG A 427 8.92 7.89 -13.55
C ARG A 427 8.03 8.69 -14.48
N ILE A 428 8.60 9.61 -15.26
CA ILE A 428 7.87 10.31 -16.32
C ILE A 428 7.27 9.30 -17.31
N ALA A 429 8.01 8.26 -17.70
CA ALA A 429 7.51 7.22 -18.58
C ALA A 429 6.34 6.43 -17.95
N ILE A 430 6.45 6.05 -16.67
CA ILE A 430 5.37 5.37 -15.92
C ILE A 430 4.13 6.27 -15.82
N LEU A 431 4.29 7.55 -15.47
CA LEU A 431 3.21 8.52 -15.39
C LEU A 431 2.52 8.71 -16.74
N LYS A 432 3.28 8.86 -17.82
CA LYS A 432 2.75 8.92 -19.20
C LYS A 432 1.99 7.66 -19.56
N TYR A 433 2.52 6.48 -19.23
CA TYR A 433 1.84 5.20 -19.49
C TYR A 433 0.48 5.15 -18.79
N ILE A 434 0.42 5.50 -17.50
CA ILE A 434 -0.83 5.51 -16.72
C ILE A 434 -1.79 6.57 -17.24
N TRP A 435 -1.30 7.74 -17.65
CA TRP A 435 -2.12 8.76 -18.31
C TRP A 435 -2.82 8.21 -19.55
N LEU A 436 -2.10 7.48 -20.40
CA LEU A 436 -2.67 6.86 -21.60
C LEU A 436 -3.73 5.80 -21.26
N LEU A 437 -3.56 5.06 -20.16
CA LEU A 437 -4.58 4.13 -19.65
C LEU A 437 -5.83 4.87 -19.15
N VAL A 438 -5.69 6.02 -18.49
CA VAL A 438 -6.84 6.85 -18.10
C VAL A 438 -7.56 7.38 -19.33
N MET A 439 -6.83 7.82 -20.37
CA MET A 439 -7.44 8.27 -21.63
C MET A 439 -8.24 7.15 -22.31
N ARG A 440 -7.80 5.90 -22.23
CA ARG A 440 -8.60 4.74 -22.67
C ARG A 440 -9.96 4.72 -21.97
N ARG A 441 -10.00 4.91 -20.65
CA ARG A 441 -11.24 4.92 -19.84
C ARG A 441 -12.13 6.12 -20.20
N VAL A 442 -11.53 7.29 -20.43
CA VAL A 442 -12.26 8.47 -20.95
C VAL A 442 -12.94 8.13 -22.28
N GLY A 443 -12.21 7.49 -23.20
CA GLY A 443 -12.73 7.07 -24.49
C GLY A 443 -13.95 6.16 -24.39
N VAL A 444 -13.88 5.16 -23.50
CA VAL A 444 -14.99 4.25 -23.19
C VAL A 444 -16.21 4.98 -22.66
N ILE A 445 -16.05 5.83 -21.64
CA ILE A 445 -17.17 6.58 -21.03
C ILE A 445 -17.83 7.52 -22.04
N MET A 446 -17.03 8.18 -22.88
CA MET A 446 -17.54 9.06 -23.93
C MET A 446 -18.32 8.30 -24.99
N TYR A 447 -17.85 7.12 -25.38
CA TYR A 447 -18.59 6.27 -26.30
C TYR A 447 -19.93 5.82 -25.71
N ASP A 448 -19.96 5.40 -24.44
CA ASP A 448 -21.21 5.03 -23.77
C ASP A 448 -22.20 6.21 -23.71
N LYS A 449 -21.72 7.42 -23.44
CA LYS A 449 -22.57 8.62 -23.51
C LYS A 449 -23.10 8.89 -24.91
N PHE A 450 -22.28 8.70 -25.94
CA PHE A 450 -22.73 8.80 -27.33
C PHE A 450 -23.82 7.77 -27.63
N VAL A 451 -23.65 6.51 -27.23
CA VAL A 451 -24.66 5.46 -27.44
C VAL A 451 -25.99 5.82 -26.78
N LEU A 452 -25.96 6.42 -25.59
CA LEU A 452 -27.16 6.80 -24.85
C LEU A 452 -27.85 8.05 -25.39
N THR A 453 -27.10 8.99 -25.96
CA THR A 453 -27.62 10.34 -26.29
C THR A 453 -27.65 10.66 -27.78
N GLY A 454 -26.87 9.96 -28.60
CA GLY A 454 -26.69 10.25 -30.02
C GLY A 454 -25.83 11.49 -30.34
N PHE A 455 -25.33 12.23 -29.33
CA PHE A 455 -24.57 13.45 -29.59
C PHE A 455 -23.17 13.18 -30.16
N GLN A 456 -22.93 13.66 -31.37
CA GLN A 456 -21.69 13.43 -32.11
C GLN A 456 -20.42 13.95 -31.41
N SER A 457 -20.54 14.99 -30.57
CA SER A 457 -19.43 15.53 -29.79
C SER A 457 -18.80 14.50 -28.84
N TYR A 458 -19.62 13.61 -28.26
CA TYR A 458 -19.14 12.51 -27.43
C TYR A 458 -18.40 11.45 -28.24
N LEU A 459 -18.87 11.16 -29.46
CA LEU A 459 -18.18 10.22 -30.35
C LEU A 459 -16.81 10.75 -30.78
N LEU A 460 -16.72 12.04 -31.14
CA LEU A 460 -15.44 12.69 -31.46
C LEU A 460 -14.48 12.67 -30.27
N SER A 461 -14.99 12.96 -29.07
CA SER A 461 -14.20 12.91 -27.83
C SER A 461 -13.72 11.49 -27.50
N ALA A 462 -14.56 10.48 -27.75
CA ALA A 462 -14.19 9.09 -27.60
C ALA A 462 -13.06 8.70 -28.58
N GLU A 463 -13.18 9.10 -29.84
CA GLU A 463 -12.16 8.85 -30.86
C GLU A 463 -10.82 9.47 -30.48
N VAL A 464 -10.79 10.76 -30.10
CA VAL A 464 -9.56 11.46 -29.71
C VAL A 464 -8.91 10.80 -28.49
N ALA A 465 -9.70 10.45 -27.47
CA ALA A 465 -9.17 9.80 -26.28
C ALA A 465 -8.56 8.41 -26.59
N LEU A 466 -9.20 7.63 -27.46
CA LEU A 466 -8.68 6.33 -27.89
C LEU A 466 -7.47 6.45 -28.84
N MET A 467 -7.35 7.55 -29.59
CA MET A 467 -6.13 7.88 -30.35
C MET A 467 -4.93 8.10 -29.43
N PHE A 468 -5.10 8.69 -28.25
CA PHE A 468 -4.02 8.71 -27.27
C PHE A 468 -3.75 7.31 -26.72
N ALA A 469 -4.79 6.59 -26.30
CA ALA A 469 -4.66 5.26 -25.68
C ALA A 469 -3.90 4.24 -26.54
N GLN A 470 -3.95 4.34 -27.86
CA GLN A 470 -3.24 3.42 -28.78
C GLN A 470 -1.72 3.38 -28.54
N HIS A 471 -1.14 4.44 -27.95
CA HIS A 471 0.28 4.51 -27.63
C HIS A 471 0.65 3.81 -26.32
N ALA A 472 -0.32 3.40 -25.50
CA ALA A 472 -0.03 2.67 -24.26
C ALA A 472 0.39 1.23 -24.54
N ASN A 473 -0.44 0.51 -25.27
CA ASN A 473 -0.28 -0.91 -25.57
C ASN A 473 -1.22 -1.32 -26.71
N ILE A 474 -1.09 -2.56 -27.17
CA ILE A 474 -1.93 -3.13 -28.23
C ILE A 474 -3.44 -3.02 -27.93
N PHE A 475 -3.82 -3.08 -26.65
CA PHE A 475 -5.22 -2.97 -26.28
C PHE A 475 -5.79 -1.61 -26.66
N GLY A 476 -5.06 -0.51 -26.42
CA GLY A 476 -5.48 0.82 -26.87
C GLY A 476 -5.81 0.89 -28.37
N SER A 477 -4.98 0.25 -29.19
CA SER A 477 -5.20 0.14 -30.64
C SER A 477 -6.46 -0.67 -30.98
N ILE A 478 -6.75 -1.73 -30.23
CA ILE A 478 -7.95 -2.56 -30.42
C ILE A 478 -9.22 -1.75 -30.12
N TYR A 479 -9.27 -0.92 -29.07
CA TYR A 479 -10.45 -0.09 -28.79
C TYR A 479 -10.71 0.91 -29.92
N LEU A 480 -9.67 1.60 -30.39
CA LEU A 480 -9.80 2.56 -31.46
C LEU A 480 -10.23 1.89 -32.78
N ALA A 481 -9.65 0.73 -33.08
CA ALA A 481 -10.05 -0.08 -34.23
C ALA A 481 -11.52 -0.51 -34.14
N THR A 482 -11.97 -0.94 -32.96
CA THR A 482 -13.36 -1.35 -32.70
C THR A 482 -14.32 -0.18 -32.86
N LEU A 483 -13.96 1.01 -32.37
CA LEU A 483 -14.73 2.23 -32.57
C LEU A 483 -14.89 2.53 -34.06
N TRP A 484 -13.79 2.56 -34.80
CA TRP A 484 -13.81 2.82 -36.25
C TRP A 484 -14.58 1.76 -37.03
N TYR A 485 -14.56 0.50 -36.59
CA TYR A 485 -15.40 -0.54 -37.18
C TYR A 485 -16.89 -0.23 -37.00
N CYS A 486 -17.31 0.14 -35.78
CA CYS A 486 -18.70 0.50 -35.49
C CYS A 486 -19.18 1.72 -36.30
N GLU A 487 -18.26 2.64 -36.59
CA GLU A 487 -18.48 3.81 -37.45
C GLU A 487 -18.31 3.49 -38.95
N LYS A 488 -18.23 2.21 -39.34
CA LYS A 488 -18.07 1.74 -40.72
C LYS A 488 -16.80 2.25 -41.43
N ARG A 489 -15.80 2.70 -40.67
CA ARG A 489 -14.50 3.19 -41.14
C ARG A 489 -13.50 2.04 -41.29
N TYR A 490 -13.88 1.00 -42.02
CA TYR A 490 -13.18 -0.29 -42.10
C TYR A 490 -11.72 -0.16 -42.56
N LYS A 491 -11.43 0.68 -43.56
CA LYS A 491 -10.05 0.90 -44.05
C LYS A 491 -9.11 1.40 -42.95
N LYS A 492 -9.58 2.31 -42.09
CA LYS A 492 -8.79 2.85 -40.97
C LYS A 492 -8.61 1.81 -39.87
N CYS A 493 -9.66 1.05 -39.56
CA CYS A 493 -9.61 -0.07 -38.61
C CYS A 493 -8.54 -1.09 -39.01
N ILE A 494 -8.60 -1.60 -40.25
CA ILE A 494 -7.66 -2.60 -40.76
C ILE A 494 -6.22 -2.05 -40.75
N LYS A 495 -6.00 -0.82 -41.25
CA LYS A 495 -4.68 -0.19 -41.26
C LYS A 495 -4.05 -0.08 -39.86
N LEU A 496 -4.86 0.24 -38.85
CA LEU A 496 -4.39 0.36 -37.47
C LEU A 496 -3.98 -0.99 -36.88
N LEU A 497 -4.79 -2.03 -37.09
CA LEU A 497 -4.49 -3.38 -36.59
C LEU A 497 -3.23 -3.95 -37.23
N PHE A 498 -3.04 -3.76 -38.54
CA PHE A 498 -1.80 -4.16 -39.23
C PHE A 498 -0.55 -3.44 -38.70
N LYS A 499 -0.64 -2.13 -38.46
CA LYS A 499 0.48 -1.36 -37.88
C LYS A 499 0.79 -1.80 -36.43
N GLY A 500 -0.24 -2.20 -35.68
CA GLY A 500 -0.08 -2.76 -34.33
C GLY A 500 0.67 -4.10 -34.31
N THR A 501 0.48 -4.94 -35.35
CA THR A 501 1.14 -6.24 -35.48
C THR A 501 2.61 -6.19 -35.90
N GLU A 502 3.04 -5.16 -36.62
CA GLU A 502 4.48 -4.98 -36.98
C GLU A 502 5.33 -4.55 -35.77
N ASN A 503 4.78 -3.70 -34.90
CA ASN A 503 5.46 -3.26 -33.67
C ASN A 503 5.55 -4.35 -32.58
N LEU A 504 4.83 -5.46 -32.73
CA LEU A 504 4.89 -6.63 -31.85
C LEU A 504 6.14 -7.49 -32.08
N ALA A 505 6.80 -7.38 -33.24
CA ALA A 505 7.94 -8.23 -33.59
C ALA A 505 9.25 -7.86 -32.85
N THR A 506 9.29 -6.76 -32.10
CA THR A 506 10.53 -6.19 -31.54
C THR A 506 10.56 -6.05 -30.01
N GLY A 507 9.60 -6.62 -29.26
CA GLY A 507 9.56 -6.53 -27.79
C GLY A 507 9.46 -7.89 -27.09
N PRO A 508 10.12 -8.10 -25.93
CA PRO A 508 10.09 -9.37 -25.20
C PRO A 508 8.81 -9.45 -24.35
N ILE A 509 7.68 -9.73 -24.99
CA ILE A 509 6.54 -10.39 -24.36
C ILE A 509 6.14 -11.52 -25.29
N PHE A 510 6.54 -12.73 -24.91
CA PHE A 510 6.36 -13.97 -25.64
C PHE A 510 4.92 -14.20 -26.13
N GLY A 511 4.80 -14.53 -27.42
CA GLY A 511 4.02 -15.68 -27.85
C GLY A 511 2.49 -15.55 -27.89
N ILE A 512 1.95 -14.65 -28.72
CA ILE A 512 0.66 -14.91 -29.38
C ILE A 512 0.78 -14.59 -30.87
N VAL A 513 1.08 -15.65 -31.62
CA VAL A 513 0.67 -15.92 -33.01
C VAL A 513 1.16 -14.94 -34.08
N TYR A 514 2.39 -15.14 -34.54
CA TYR A 514 2.80 -14.72 -35.88
C TYR A 514 2.52 -15.88 -36.86
N TYR A 515 1.41 -15.80 -37.61
CA TYR A 515 1.27 -16.58 -38.85
C TYR A 515 1.61 -15.66 -40.02
N GLY A 516 2.75 -15.93 -40.67
CA GLY A 516 3.28 -15.20 -41.83
C GLY A 516 2.41 -15.25 -43.10
N SER A 517 1.13 -15.61 -43.02
CA SER A 517 0.24 -15.80 -44.16
C SER A 517 -0.73 -14.65 -44.45
N LEU A 518 -0.83 -13.60 -43.60
CA LEU A 518 -1.80 -12.51 -43.83
C LEU A 518 -1.40 -11.51 -44.90
N GLY A 519 -0.11 -11.15 -44.99
CA GLY A 519 0.37 -10.21 -46.00
C GLY A 519 0.05 -10.67 -47.43
N ASN A 520 0.04 -11.99 -47.66
CA ASN A 520 -0.24 -12.58 -48.96
C ASN A 520 -1.73 -12.84 -49.25
N LYS A 521 -2.61 -12.79 -48.24
CA LYS A 521 -4.06 -13.00 -48.41
C LYS A 521 -4.86 -11.70 -48.57
N CYS A 522 -4.36 -10.56 -48.08
CA CYS A 522 -5.05 -9.28 -48.20
C CYS A 522 -4.97 -8.62 -49.59
N THR A 523 -4.16 -9.17 -50.51
CA THR A 523 -3.99 -8.63 -51.87
C THR A 523 -4.96 -9.21 -52.89
N ARG A 524 -5.83 -10.18 -52.51
CA ARG A 524 -6.79 -10.81 -53.44
C ARG A 524 -8.19 -10.91 -52.80
N GLY A 525 -9.03 -9.90 -53.07
CA GLY A 525 -10.47 -9.89 -52.75
C GLY A 525 -10.87 -8.93 -51.63
N PRO A 526 -12.17 -8.55 -51.55
CA PRO A 526 -12.67 -7.73 -50.45
C PRO A 526 -12.41 -8.47 -49.15
N CYS A 527 -11.49 -7.93 -48.33
CA CYS A 527 -11.21 -8.46 -47.00
C CYS A 527 -12.51 -8.39 -46.19
N ASP A 528 -13.19 -9.51 -46.05
CA ASP A 528 -14.24 -9.67 -45.06
C ASP A 528 -13.59 -9.63 -43.68
N TYR A 529 -13.77 -8.50 -43.01
CA TYR A 529 -13.28 -8.25 -41.67
C TYR A 529 -13.72 -9.34 -40.68
N THR A 530 -14.89 -9.96 -40.90
CA THR A 530 -15.42 -11.05 -40.07
C THR A 530 -14.43 -12.20 -40.04
N SER A 531 -13.94 -12.63 -41.20
CA SER A 531 -12.92 -13.70 -41.30
C SER A 531 -11.55 -13.32 -40.70
N LEU A 532 -11.14 -12.05 -40.80
CA LEU A 532 -9.85 -11.59 -40.30
C LEU A 532 -9.86 -11.44 -38.77
N PHE A 533 -10.99 -11.01 -38.22
CA PHE A 533 -11.24 -10.91 -36.78
C PHE A 533 -11.43 -12.30 -36.16
N GLU A 534 -12.21 -13.18 -36.80
CA GLU A 534 -12.44 -14.57 -36.38
C GLU A 534 -11.16 -15.40 -36.28
N ASN A 535 -10.26 -15.26 -37.25
CA ASN A 535 -9.07 -16.09 -37.31
C ASN A 535 -7.92 -15.62 -36.41
N HIS A 536 -7.84 -14.34 -36.04
CA HIS A 536 -6.65 -13.77 -35.36
C HIS A 536 -6.93 -13.07 -34.05
N TYR A 537 -8.12 -12.48 -33.89
CA TYR A 537 -8.43 -11.65 -32.74
C TYR A 537 -9.53 -12.26 -31.86
N VAL A 538 -10.24 -13.32 -32.28
CA VAL A 538 -11.28 -13.99 -31.46
C VAL A 538 -10.72 -14.60 -30.19
N ASN A 539 -9.59 -15.32 -30.22
CA ASN A 539 -9.03 -15.87 -28.97
C ASN A 539 -8.59 -14.78 -27.99
N LEU A 540 -8.08 -13.65 -28.50
CA LEU A 540 -7.74 -12.49 -27.68
C LEU A 540 -9.01 -11.80 -27.14
N THR A 541 -10.02 -11.61 -27.99
CA THR A 541 -11.31 -10.99 -27.67
C THR A 541 -12.11 -11.85 -26.69
N VAL A 542 -12.12 -13.18 -26.83
CA VAL A 542 -12.74 -14.15 -25.92
C VAL A 542 -11.99 -14.20 -24.59
N LYS A 543 -10.65 -14.17 -24.57
CA LYS A 543 -9.88 -14.00 -23.33
C LYS A 543 -10.19 -12.66 -22.64
N MET A 544 -10.36 -11.58 -23.40
CA MET A 544 -10.74 -10.25 -22.90
C MET A 544 -12.22 -10.14 -22.50
N GLN A 545 -13.11 -10.89 -23.13
CA GLN A 545 -14.53 -11.03 -22.80
C GLN A 545 -14.69 -11.87 -21.54
N ARG A 546 -13.87 -12.90 -21.35
CA ARG A 546 -13.76 -13.64 -20.07
C ARG A 546 -13.12 -12.80 -18.97
N ALA A 547 -12.29 -11.81 -19.32
CA ALA A 547 -11.83 -10.75 -18.42
C ALA A 547 -12.79 -9.53 -18.32
N SER A 548 -13.96 -9.61 -18.99
CA SER A 548 -15.22 -8.83 -19.07
C SER A 548 -15.34 -7.34 -18.66
N TYR A 549 -14.27 -6.67 -18.29
CA TYR A 549 -14.30 -5.35 -17.66
C TYR A 549 -13.73 -4.23 -18.52
N LEU A 550 -13.21 -4.64 -19.68
CA LEU A 550 -12.48 -3.79 -20.59
C LEU A 550 -13.43 -3.21 -21.68
N PHE A 551 -14.27 -4.02 -22.33
CA PHE A 551 -15.12 -3.53 -23.41
C PHE A 551 -16.49 -3.00 -22.94
N PRO A 552 -16.97 -1.86 -23.48
CA PRO A 552 -18.35 -1.40 -23.33
C PRO A 552 -19.37 -2.49 -23.68
N LYS A 553 -20.37 -2.70 -22.82
CA LYS A 553 -21.43 -3.71 -23.03
C LYS A 553 -22.23 -3.48 -24.33
N SER A 554 -22.31 -2.23 -24.78
CA SER A 554 -22.95 -1.82 -26.03
C SER A 554 -22.12 -2.21 -27.27
N LEU A 555 -20.79 -2.12 -27.19
CA LEU A 555 -19.87 -2.57 -28.24
C LEU A 555 -19.88 -4.10 -28.35
N LEU A 556 -19.98 -4.81 -27.23
CA LEU A 556 -20.10 -6.27 -27.22
C LEU A 556 -21.32 -6.76 -28.02
N LYS A 557 -22.43 -6.03 -28.02
CA LYS A 557 -23.65 -6.35 -28.79
C LYS A 557 -23.54 -6.07 -30.29
N LYS A 558 -22.60 -5.20 -30.69
CA LYS A 558 -22.37 -4.81 -32.10
C LYS A 558 -21.25 -5.61 -32.77
N LEU A 559 -20.44 -6.31 -31.98
CA LEU A 559 -19.53 -7.32 -32.50
C LEU A 559 -20.37 -8.51 -33.02
N PRO A 560 -19.99 -9.15 -34.13
CA PRO A 560 -20.77 -10.20 -34.80
C PRO A 560 -20.95 -11.52 -34.01
N PHE A 561 -20.77 -11.53 -32.69
CA PHE A 561 -20.85 -12.73 -31.86
C PHE A 561 -22.21 -12.83 -31.15
N SER A 562 -23.15 -13.55 -31.76
CA SER A 562 -24.18 -14.26 -31.00
C SER A 562 -23.57 -15.55 -30.48
N ILE A 563 -23.35 -15.66 -29.16
CA ILE A 563 -23.02 -16.94 -28.52
C ILE A 563 -24.22 -17.29 -27.63
N SER A 564 -24.94 -18.34 -28.02
CA SER A 564 -25.77 -19.18 -27.16
C SER A 564 -24.92 -19.95 -26.17
#